data_AF-A0A2G7LY94-F1
#
_entry.id   AF-A0A2G7LY94-F1
#
_cell.length_a   1.000
_cell.length_b   1.000
_cell.length_c   1.000
_cell.angle_alpha   90.00
_cell.angle_beta   90.00
_cell.angle_gamma   90.00
#
_symmetry.space_group_name_H-M   'P 1'
#
loop_
_entity.id
_entity.type
_entity.pdbx_description
1 polymer ?
#
loop_
_entity_poly.entity_id
_entity_poly.type
_entity_poly.pdbx_seq_one_letter_code
_entity_poly.pdbx_strand_id
1 'polypeptide(L)'
;MGILQTIITASVSATVIAAIINKISNDKNQSLKYITDERAKWREFVKISASKIYSGKYDLDKETEAGVITHLILSLNPLRFTSDNRLDNRIRELLEEIEKGNRAQEVLKEFRYCIGTLLKHDWERSKNEARPWIKQDLNDTIKRRFLHKFYLEKHERKKEEQEYKVE
;
A
#
# COMPACT_ATOMS: atom_id res chain seq x y z
N MET A 1 -40.62 -15.76 -37.09
CA MET A 1 -39.15 -15.74 -36.95
C MET A 1 -38.68 -17.15 -36.72
N GLY A 2 -37.75 -17.65 -37.55
CA GLY A 2 -37.29 -19.04 -37.49
C GLY A 2 -36.26 -19.27 -36.39
N ILE A 3 -36.23 -20.49 -35.84
CA ILE A 3 -35.29 -20.95 -34.80
C ILE A 3 -33.84 -20.61 -35.17
N LEU A 4 -33.48 -20.71 -36.45
CA LEU A 4 -32.14 -20.37 -36.97
C LEU A 4 -31.78 -18.89 -36.73
N GLN A 5 -32.73 -17.98 -36.88
CA GLN A 5 -32.53 -16.54 -36.68
C GLN A 5 -32.30 -16.24 -35.19
N THR A 6 -33.04 -16.91 -34.31
CA THR A 6 -32.85 -16.83 -32.85
C THR A 6 -31.48 -17.34 -32.42
N ILE A 7 -31.02 -18.48 -32.98
CA ILE A 7 -29.69 -19.05 -32.69
C ILE A 7 -28.57 -18.12 -33.15
N ILE A 8 -28.68 -17.55 -34.35
CA ILE A 8 -27.66 -16.63 -34.89
C ILE A 8 -27.60 -15.35 -34.04
N THR A 9 -28.73 -14.73 -33.72
CA THR A 9 -28.77 -13.52 -32.89
C THR A 9 -28.24 -13.77 -31.47
N ALA A 10 -28.57 -14.90 -30.86
CA ALA A 10 -28.04 -15.28 -29.55
C ALA A 10 -26.51 -15.51 -29.57
N SER A 11 -26.00 -16.16 -30.63
CA SER A 11 -24.57 -16.48 -30.77
C SER A 11 -23.71 -15.23 -30.99
N VAL A 12 -24.19 -14.29 -31.80
CA VAL A 12 -23.53 -12.99 -32.02
C VAL A 12 -23.51 -12.19 -30.73
N SER A 13 -24.64 -12.14 -30.02
CA SER A 13 -24.75 -11.42 -28.73
C SER A 13 -23.79 -11.98 -27.67
N ALA A 14 -23.70 -13.30 -27.53
CA ALA A 14 -22.78 -13.96 -26.61
C ALA A 14 -21.31 -13.65 -26.94
N THR A 15 -20.96 -13.64 -28.23
CA THR A 15 -19.60 -13.32 -28.69
C THR A 15 -19.20 -11.88 -28.39
N VAL A 16 -20.11 -10.92 -28.60
CA VAL A 16 -19.88 -9.50 -28.29
C VAL A 16 -19.67 -9.30 -26.78
N ILE A 17 -20.52 -9.92 -25.95
CA ILE A 17 -20.37 -9.87 -24.49
C ILE A 17 -19.04 -10.49 -24.05
N ALA A 18 -18.67 -11.65 -24.60
CA ALA A 18 -17.40 -12.29 -24.32
C ALA A 18 -16.19 -11.43 -24.73
N ALA A 19 -16.25 -10.77 -25.89
CA ALA A 19 -15.20 -9.86 -26.35
C ALA A 19 -15.04 -8.64 -25.41
N ILE A 20 -16.14 -8.06 -24.94
CA ILE A 20 -16.12 -6.95 -23.96
C ILE A 20 -15.50 -7.42 -22.64
N ILE A 21 -15.94 -8.58 -22.12
CA ILE A 21 -15.40 -9.15 -20.88
C ILE A 21 -13.90 -9.45 -21.01
N ASN A 22 -13.49 -10.02 -22.14
CA ASN A 22 -12.08 -10.31 -22.43
C ASN A 22 -11.24 -9.04 -22.49
N LYS A 23 -11.72 -7.99 -23.15
CA LYS A 23 -11.03 -6.69 -23.20
C LYS A 23 -10.87 -6.10 -21.79
N ILE A 24 -11.94 -6.06 -21.00
CA ILE A 24 -11.90 -5.55 -19.62
C ILE A 24 -10.93 -6.38 -18.76
N SER A 25 -10.93 -7.71 -18.91
CA SER A 25 -10.02 -8.58 -18.20
C SER A 25 -8.57 -8.36 -18.61
N ASN A 26 -8.29 -8.16 -19.90
CA ASN A 26 -6.95 -7.93 -20.42
C ASN A 26 -6.39 -6.58 -19.96
N ASP A 27 -7.18 -5.50 -20.10
CA ASP A 27 -6.80 -4.16 -19.67
C ASP A 27 -6.49 -4.15 -18.16
N LYS A 28 -7.35 -4.79 -17.34
CA LYS A 28 -7.11 -4.94 -15.89
C LYS A 28 -5.84 -5.74 -15.58
N ASN A 29 -5.59 -6.84 -16.29
CA ASN A 29 -4.39 -7.66 -16.07
C ASN A 29 -3.11 -6.88 -16.40
N GLN A 30 -3.11 -6.07 -17.46
CA GLN A 30 -1.97 -5.24 -17.83
C GLN A 30 -1.71 -4.15 -16.77
N SER A 31 -2.74 -3.42 -16.34
CA SER A 31 -2.62 -2.42 -15.26
C SER A 31 -2.16 -3.05 -13.95
N LEU A 32 -2.72 -4.20 -13.58
CA LEU A 32 -2.35 -4.94 -12.37
C LEU A 32 -0.88 -5.37 -12.42
N LYS A 33 -0.41 -5.88 -13.56
CA LYS A 33 1.00 -6.25 -13.75
C LYS A 33 1.91 -5.04 -13.53
N TYR A 34 1.62 -3.93 -14.21
CA TYR A 34 2.42 -2.71 -14.07
C TYR A 34 2.49 -2.22 -12.61
N ILE A 35 1.34 -2.13 -11.93
CA ILE A 35 1.28 -1.71 -10.52
C ILE A 35 2.04 -2.69 -9.62
N THR A 36 1.92 -4.00 -9.87
CA THR A 36 2.61 -5.02 -9.07
C THR A 36 4.13 -4.92 -9.22
N ASP A 37 4.61 -4.65 -10.44
CA ASP A 37 6.03 -4.46 -10.75
C ASP A 37 6.58 -3.20 -10.04
N GLU A 38 5.86 -2.08 -10.10
CA GLU A 38 6.24 -0.84 -9.39
C GLU A 38 6.22 -1.02 -7.86
N ARG A 39 5.22 -1.72 -7.31
CA ARG A 39 5.17 -2.05 -5.87
C ARG A 39 6.31 -2.97 -5.45
N ALA A 40 6.76 -3.89 -6.31
CA ALA A 40 7.93 -4.72 -6.03
C ALA A 40 9.20 -3.88 -5.89
N LYS A 41 9.42 -2.93 -6.81
CA LYS A 41 10.53 -1.96 -6.73
C LYS A 41 10.44 -1.10 -5.48
N TRP A 42 9.25 -0.56 -5.19
CA TRP A 42 9.01 0.23 -3.98
C TRP A 42 9.28 -0.55 -2.70
N ARG A 43 8.79 -1.79 -2.57
CA ARG A 43 9.07 -2.64 -1.41
C ARG A 43 10.56 -2.90 -1.23
N GLU A 44 11.29 -3.11 -2.32
CA GLU A 44 12.73 -3.32 -2.27
C GLU A 44 13.47 -2.07 -1.79
N PHE A 45 13.11 -0.91 -2.35
CA PHE A 45 13.60 0.38 -1.88
C PHE A 45 13.34 0.57 -0.37
N VAL A 46 12.12 0.31 0.11
CA VAL A 46 11.77 0.45 1.54
C VAL A 46 12.62 -0.47 2.43
N LYS A 47 12.81 -1.74 2.02
CA LYS A 47 13.65 -2.69 2.78
C LYS A 47 15.10 -2.24 2.87
N ILE A 48 15.68 -1.83 1.74
CA ILE A 48 17.08 -1.40 1.67
C ILE A 48 17.27 -0.13 2.52
N SER A 49 16.41 0.87 2.33
CA SER A 49 16.45 2.12 3.10
C SER A 49 16.31 1.87 4.59
N ALA A 50 15.33 1.05 5.00
CA ALA A 50 15.15 0.70 6.40
C ALA A 50 16.34 -0.08 6.98
N SER A 51 16.99 -0.95 6.20
CA SER A 51 18.19 -1.68 6.63
C SER A 51 19.38 -0.75 6.87
N LYS A 52 19.61 0.20 5.95
CA LYS A 52 20.64 1.24 6.09
C LYS A 52 20.37 2.12 7.31
N ILE A 53 19.15 2.63 7.44
CA ILE A 53 18.72 3.44 8.57
C ILE A 53 18.87 2.68 9.88
N TYR A 54 18.45 1.42 9.96
CA TYR A 54 18.57 0.61 11.18
C TYR A 54 20.05 0.34 11.55
N SER A 55 20.88 0.00 10.57
CA SER A 55 22.28 -0.35 10.80
C SER A 55 23.19 0.87 11.01
N GLY A 56 22.77 2.07 10.58
CA GLY A 56 23.60 3.27 10.56
C GLY A 56 24.76 3.20 9.57
N LYS A 57 24.74 2.25 8.63
CA LYS A 57 25.80 2.05 7.63
C LYS A 57 25.36 2.62 6.30
N TYR A 58 26.11 3.61 5.83
CA TYR A 58 25.86 4.32 4.57
C TYR A 58 27.12 4.27 3.71
N ASP A 59 26.94 4.15 2.39
CA ASP A 59 28.02 4.35 1.44
C ASP A 59 28.21 5.86 1.27
N LEU A 60 29.14 6.44 2.04
CA LEU A 60 29.30 7.90 2.19
C LEU A 60 29.60 8.61 0.86
N ASP A 61 30.14 7.89 -0.12
CA ASP A 61 30.41 8.43 -1.46
C ASP A 61 29.15 8.52 -2.33
N LYS A 62 28.05 7.86 -1.93
CA LYS A 62 26.80 7.77 -2.71
C LYS A 62 25.59 8.36 -2.01
N GLU A 63 25.52 8.28 -0.69
CA GLU A 63 24.33 8.67 0.07
C GLU A 63 24.65 9.06 1.52
N THR A 64 23.80 9.90 2.10
CA THR A 64 23.86 10.28 3.51
C THR A 64 22.63 9.74 4.25
N GLU A 65 22.71 9.65 5.58
CA GLU A 65 21.57 9.29 6.44
C GLU A 65 20.35 10.16 6.15
N ALA A 66 20.52 11.49 6.21
CA ALA A 66 19.45 12.45 5.92
C ALA A 66 18.88 12.27 4.49
N GLY A 67 19.72 11.95 3.50
CA GLY A 67 19.28 11.66 2.13
C GLY A 67 18.39 10.42 2.04
N VAL A 68 18.81 9.32 2.66
CA VAL A 68 18.03 8.07 2.71
C VAL A 68 16.72 8.26 3.46
N ILE A 69 16.76 8.96 4.59
CA ILE A 69 15.57 9.30 5.39
C ILE A 69 14.60 10.16 4.57
N THR A 70 15.08 11.21 3.92
CA THR A 70 14.28 12.10 3.07
C THR A 70 13.60 11.32 1.95
N HIS A 71 14.35 10.49 1.22
CA HIS A 71 13.79 9.66 0.16
C HIS A 71 12.71 8.70 0.67
N LEU A 72 12.91 8.10 1.86
CA LEU A 72 11.92 7.20 2.45
C LEU A 72 10.64 7.96 2.83
N ILE A 73 10.75 9.13 3.47
CA ILE A 73 9.59 9.97 3.82
C ILE A 73 8.80 10.38 2.57
N LEU A 74 9.48 10.84 1.52
CA LEU A 74 8.84 11.23 0.25
C LEU A 74 8.17 10.03 -0.44
N SER A 75 8.77 8.84 -0.35
CA SER A 75 8.20 7.61 -0.92
C SER A 75 7.01 7.06 -0.13
N LEU A 76 6.94 7.34 1.17
CA LEU A 76 5.77 7.05 2.01
C LEU A 76 4.66 8.09 1.78
N ASN A 77 5.03 9.34 1.55
CA ASN A 77 4.13 10.48 1.37
C ASN A 77 3.02 10.55 2.44
N PRO A 78 3.38 10.58 3.74
CA PRO A 78 2.40 10.53 4.83
C PRO A 78 1.53 11.78 4.85
N LEU A 79 0.21 11.64 4.70
CA LEU A 79 -0.72 12.76 4.86
C LEU A 79 -0.97 13.03 6.35
N ARG A 80 -0.73 14.27 6.78
CA ARG A 80 -0.84 14.69 8.18
C ARG A 80 -2.27 14.64 8.74
N PHE A 81 -3.29 14.79 7.88
CA PHE A 81 -4.69 15.00 8.31
C PHE A 81 -5.62 13.87 7.89
N THR A 82 -5.14 12.63 7.95
CA THR A 82 -5.97 11.46 7.65
C THR A 82 -5.77 10.39 8.70
N SER A 83 -6.86 9.98 9.35
CA SER A 83 -6.93 8.90 10.34
C SER A 83 -6.39 7.56 9.83
N ASP A 84 -6.38 7.37 8.50
CA ASP A 84 -5.87 6.17 7.82
C ASP A 84 -4.33 6.09 7.71
N ASN A 85 -3.58 7.17 8.01
CA ASN A 85 -2.13 7.24 7.80
C ASN A 85 -1.31 7.16 9.11
N ARG A 86 -1.88 6.66 10.21
CA ARG A 86 -1.20 6.60 11.52
C ARG A 86 0.12 5.82 11.47
N LEU A 87 0.19 4.73 10.71
CA LEU A 87 1.42 3.96 10.53
C LEU A 87 2.51 4.81 9.85
N ASP A 88 2.18 5.46 8.74
CA ASP A 88 3.13 6.24 7.96
C ASP A 88 3.59 7.50 8.72
N ASN A 89 2.66 8.14 9.46
CA ASN A 89 2.96 9.22 10.38
C ASN A 89 3.90 8.76 11.50
N ARG A 90 3.66 7.59 12.11
CA ARG A 90 4.56 7.03 13.14
C ARG A 90 5.94 6.73 12.58
N ILE A 91 6.03 6.20 11.36
CA ILE A 91 7.33 5.99 10.69
C ILE A 91 8.05 7.31 10.51
N ARG A 92 7.36 8.36 10.03
CA ARG A 92 7.95 9.70 9.88
C ARG A 92 8.49 10.23 11.21
N GLU A 93 7.72 10.17 12.29
CA GLU A 93 8.15 10.63 13.61
C GLU A 93 9.41 9.91 14.09
N LEU A 94 9.44 8.58 13.96
CA LEU A 94 10.62 7.77 14.33
C LEU A 94 11.84 8.13 13.47
N LEU A 95 11.64 8.43 12.18
CA LEU A 95 12.72 8.89 11.31
C LEU A 95 13.24 10.28 11.71
N GLU A 96 12.36 11.21 12.10
CA GLU A 96 12.75 12.52 12.63
C GLU A 96 13.51 12.40 13.96
N GLU A 97 13.15 11.44 14.82
CA GLU A 97 13.91 11.13 16.05
C GLU A 97 15.31 10.60 15.71
N ILE A 98 15.40 9.65 14.77
CA ILE A 98 16.67 9.08 14.32
C ILE A 98 17.57 10.16 13.72
N GLU A 99 17.02 11.03 12.88
CA GLU A 99 17.75 12.14 12.25
C GLU A 99 18.29 13.14 13.28
N LYS A 100 17.56 13.36 14.38
CA LYS A 100 18.04 14.15 15.54
C LYS A 100 19.09 13.43 16.40
N GLY A 101 19.48 12.22 16.03
CA GLY A 101 20.49 11.42 16.71
C GLY A 101 19.93 10.46 17.78
N ASN A 102 18.61 10.39 17.98
CA ASN A 102 18.01 9.43 18.91
C ASN A 102 18.00 8.03 18.30
N ARG A 103 19.07 7.27 18.57
CA ARG A 103 19.24 5.89 18.10
C ARG A 103 19.09 4.86 19.21
N ALA A 104 18.27 5.18 20.22
CA ALA A 104 17.95 4.23 21.27
C ALA A 104 17.34 2.94 20.69
N GLN A 105 17.60 1.80 21.34
CA GLN A 105 17.23 0.48 20.81
C GLN A 105 15.71 0.34 20.63
N GLU A 106 14.93 0.95 21.50
CA GLU A 106 13.48 1.03 21.46
C GLU A 106 12.97 1.75 20.21
N VAL A 107 13.57 2.90 19.85
CA VAL A 107 13.25 3.67 18.64
C VAL A 107 13.53 2.84 17.41
N LEU A 108 14.72 2.25 17.31
CA LEU A 108 15.11 1.43 16.17
C LEU A 108 14.26 0.16 16.04
N LYS A 109 13.91 -0.49 17.17
CA LYS A 109 13.01 -1.65 17.19
C LYS A 109 11.60 -1.28 16.75
N GLU A 110 11.06 -0.15 17.22
CA GLU A 110 9.74 0.31 16.80
C GLU A 110 9.73 0.70 15.32
N PHE A 111 10.78 1.38 14.83
CA PHE A 111 10.94 1.69 13.42
C PHE A 111 10.91 0.42 12.56
N ARG A 112 11.73 -0.58 12.92
CA ARG A 112 11.74 -1.88 12.23
C ARG A 112 10.38 -2.57 12.28
N TYR A 113 9.69 -2.52 13.41
CA TYR A 113 8.34 -3.05 13.54
C TYR A 113 7.36 -2.37 12.58
N CYS A 114 7.34 -1.04 12.55
CA CYS A 114 6.46 -0.26 11.68
C CYS A 114 6.72 -0.56 10.20
N ILE A 115 7.98 -0.61 9.76
CA ILE A 115 8.34 -1.00 8.40
C ILE A 115 7.87 -2.43 8.07
N GLY A 116 8.04 -3.37 9.00
CA GLY A 116 7.54 -4.73 8.85
C GLY A 116 6.01 -4.79 8.67
N THR A 117 5.27 -4.03 9.48
CA THR A 117 3.82 -3.88 9.39
C THR A 117 3.40 -3.28 8.05
N LEU A 118 4.08 -2.22 7.60
CA LEU A 118 3.83 -1.56 6.31
C LEU A 118 3.98 -2.55 5.14
N LEU A 119 5.12 -3.22 5.08
CA LEU A 119 5.42 -4.19 4.02
C LEU A 119 4.47 -5.39 4.03
N LYS A 120 4.09 -5.86 5.22
CA LYS A 120 3.11 -6.95 5.37
C LYS A 120 1.75 -6.52 4.85
N HIS A 121 1.27 -5.35 5.24
CA HIS A 121 -0.01 -4.82 4.79
C HIS A 121 -0.03 -4.59 3.26
N ASP A 122 1.03 -4.01 2.68
CA ASP A 122 1.17 -3.83 1.23
C ASP A 122 1.15 -5.16 0.47
N TRP A 123 1.86 -6.18 0.98
CA TRP A 123 1.88 -7.53 0.40
C TRP A 123 0.50 -8.18 0.38
N GLU A 124 -0.22 -8.12 1.50
CA GLU A 124 -1.55 -8.72 1.61
C GLU A 124 -2.57 -8.00 0.71
N ARG A 125 -2.44 -6.67 0.57
CA ARG A 125 -3.23 -5.91 -0.38
C ARG A 125 -2.93 -6.31 -1.82
N SER A 126 -1.65 -6.42 -2.21
CA SER A 126 -1.24 -6.84 -3.55
C SER A 126 -1.78 -8.23 -3.90
N LYS A 127 -1.69 -9.18 -2.95
CA LYS A 127 -2.28 -10.52 -3.12
C LYS A 127 -3.79 -10.47 -3.29
N ASN A 128 -4.47 -9.58 -2.57
CA ASN A 128 -5.91 -9.42 -2.70
C ASN A 128 -6.31 -8.84 -4.06
N GLU A 129 -5.62 -7.79 -4.51
CA GLU A 129 -5.84 -7.16 -5.82
C GLU A 129 -5.63 -8.15 -6.98
N ALA A 130 -4.70 -9.10 -6.84
CA ALA A 130 -4.45 -10.14 -7.82
C ALA A 130 -5.49 -11.27 -7.85
N ARG A 131 -6.38 -11.36 -6.85
CA ARG A 131 -7.48 -12.33 -6.87
C ARG A 131 -8.58 -11.89 -7.82
N PRO A 132 -9.36 -12.83 -8.39
CA PRO A 132 -10.61 -12.50 -9.08
C PRO A 132 -11.49 -11.63 -8.20
N TRP A 133 -12.14 -10.63 -8.78
CA TRP A 133 -12.96 -9.63 -8.05
C TRP A 133 -13.99 -10.26 -7.11
N ILE A 134 -14.55 -11.43 -7.47
CA ILE A 134 -15.48 -12.20 -6.61
C ILE A 134 -14.86 -12.80 -5.34
N LYS A 135 -13.52 -12.87 -5.24
CA LYS A 135 -12.76 -13.43 -4.11
C LYS A 135 -11.94 -12.37 -3.37
N GLN A 136 -12.16 -11.09 -3.67
CA GLN A 136 -11.43 -10.00 -3.03
C GLN A 136 -12.02 -9.70 -1.65
N ASP A 137 -11.16 -9.69 -0.64
CA ASP A 137 -11.49 -9.24 0.71
C ASP A 137 -11.73 -7.72 0.70
N LEU A 138 -12.63 -7.25 1.57
CA LEU A 138 -12.87 -5.82 1.77
C LEU A 138 -11.62 -5.12 2.33
N ASN A 139 -11.35 -3.90 1.88
CA ASN A 139 -10.17 -3.14 2.30
C ASN A 139 -10.10 -2.96 3.83
N ASP A 140 -11.22 -2.64 4.48
CA ASP A 140 -11.28 -2.51 5.94
C ASP A 140 -10.92 -3.81 6.68
N THR A 141 -11.25 -4.98 6.11
CA THR A 141 -10.88 -6.29 6.68
C THR A 141 -9.37 -6.50 6.63
N ILE A 142 -8.73 -6.14 5.51
CA ILE A 142 -7.28 -6.23 5.32
C ILE A 142 -6.57 -5.27 6.29
N LYS A 143 -7.00 -4.01 6.32
CA LYS A 143 -6.46 -2.99 7.23
C LYS A 143 -6.55 -3.44 8.70
N ARG A 144 -7.73 -3.87 9.16
CA ARG A 144 -7.94 -4.35 10.53
C ARG A 144 -7.01 -5.50 10.89
N ARG A 145 -6.81 -6.44 9.96
CA ARG A 145 -5.98 -7.63 10.19
C ARG A 145 -4.49 -7.31 10.27
N PHE A 146 -4.01 -6.35 9.46
CA PHE A 146 -2.56 -6.17 9.24
C PHE A 146 -1.98 -4.85 9.74
N LEU A 147 -2.79 -3.81 9.96
CA LEU A 147 -2.30 -2.54 10.52
C LEU A 147 -2.29 -2.53 12.07
N HIS A 148 -2.84 -3.56 12.73
CA HIS A 148 -2.77 -3.75 14.19
C HIS A 148 -3.15 -2.45 14.95
N LYS A 149 -2.25 -1.93 15.81
CA LYS A 149 -2.44 -0.72 16.62
C LYS A 149 -2.61 0.57 15.80
N PHE A 150 -2.30 0.52 14.51
CA PHE A 150 -2.41 1.66 13.59
C PHE A 150 -3.75 1.69 12.85
N TYR A 151 -4.56 0.64 12.95
CA TYR A 151 -5.92 0.65 12.41
C TYR A 151 -6.87 1.29 13.41
N LEU A 152 -7.68 2.23 12.92
CA LEU A 152 -8.84 2.75 13.63
C LEU A 152 -10.11 2.19 13.00
N GLU A 153 -11.08 1.80 13.82
CA GLU A 153 -12.40 1.48 13.33
C GLU A 153 -13.10 2.73 12.75
N LYS A 154 -14.10 2.50 11.89
CA LYS A 154 -14.81 3.59 11.18
C LYS A 154 -15.40 4.65 12.12
N HIS A 155 -15.85 4.25 13.31
CA HIS A 155 -16.42 5.17 14.28
C HIS A 155 -15.34 6.00 14.98
N GLU A 156 -14.13 5.46 15.18
CA GLU A 156 -12.97 6.15 15.76
C GLU A 156 -12.39 7.15 14.76
N ARG A 157 -12.23 6.74 13.49
CA ARG A 157 -11.78 7.63 12.40
C ARG A 157 -12.62 8.90 12.29
N LYS A 158 -13.94 8.76 12.36
CA LYS A 158 -14.88 9.89 12.31
C LYS A 158 -14.71 10.86 13.48
N LYS A 159 -14.36 10.37 14.67
CA LYS A 159 -14.11 11.22 15.83
C LYS A 159 -12.81 11.99 15.65
N GLU A 160 -11.73 11.30 15.27
CA GLU A 160 -10.41 11.91 15.04
C GLU A 160 -10.47 12.97 13.91
N GLU A 161 -11.19 12.68 12.82
CA GLU A 161 -11.41 13.64 11.72
C GLU A 161 -12.27 14.86 12.11
N GLN A 162 -13.10 14.73 13.14
CA GLN A 162 -13.85 15.87 13.69
C GLN A 162 -12.96 16.74 14.57
N GLU A 163 -12.07 16.13 15.37
CA GLU A 163 -11.09 16.86 16.18
C GLU A 163 -10.14 17.68 15.31
N TYR A 164 -9.61 17.10 14.22
CA TYR A 164 -8.73 17.81 13.27
C TYR A 164 -9.40 18.97 12.50
N LYS A 165 -10.73 19.08 12.52
CA LYS A 165 -11.44 20.21 11.88
C LYS A 165 -11.65 21.40 12.82
N VAL A 166 -11.34 21.24 14.09
CA VAL A 166 -11.56 22.25 15.14
C VAL A 166 -10.26 22.98 15.51
N GLU A 167 -9.10 22.42 15.14
CA GLU A 167 -7.76 23.05 15.19
C GLU A 167 -7.44 23.83 13.91
#